data_AF-A0A398AWV9-F1
#
_entry.id   AF-A0A398AWV9-F1
#
_cell.length_a   1.000
_cell.length_b   1.000
_cell.length_c   1.000
_cell.angle_alpha   90.00
_cell.angle_beta   90.00
_cell.angle_gamma   90.00
#
_symmetry.space_group_name_H-M   'P 1'
#
loop_
_entity.id
_entity.type
_entity.pdbx_description
1 polymer ?
#
loop_
_entity_poly.entity_id
_entity_poly.type
_entity_poly.pdbx_seq_one_letter_code
_entity_poly.pdbx_strand_id
1 'polypeptide(L)' 'MRFSVQYHLLRIIISTKLQQQHFFHMVAEVFEGLTFVTVIGAGHEVPLSKPHAALELFKYFLRGKPLPK' A
#
# COMPACT_ATOMS: atom_id res chain seq x y z
N MET A 1 -35.04 -14.39 -14.72
CA MET A 1 -34.95 -13.36 -13.65
C MET A 1 -33.48 -13.17 -13.31
N ARG A 2 -32.92 -12.00 -13.63
CA ARG A 2 -31.54 -11.58 -13.33
C ARG A 2 -31.43 -11.28 -11.83
N PHE A 3 -30.25 -11.47 -11.24
CA PHE A 3 -29.47 -10.40 -10.60
C PHE A 3 -27.99 -10.79 -10.54
N SER A 4 -27.21 -10.38 -11.55
CA SER A 4 -25.78 -10.12 -11.39
C SER A 4 -25.65 -8.76 -10.74
N VAL A 5 -25.11 -8.69 -9.53
CA VAL A 5 -24.65 -7.42 -8.96
C VAL A 5 -23.17 -7.33 -9.26
N GLN A 6 -22.86 -6.76 -10.42
CA GLN A 6 -21.52 -6.26 -10.72
C GLN A 6 -21.22 -5.14 -9.71
N TYR A 7 -20.28 -5.37 -8.79
CA TYR A 7 -19.63 -4.31 -8.04
C TYR A 7 -18.77 -3.47 -9.01
N HIS A 8 -19.43 -2.65 -9.83
CA HIS A 8 -18.84 -1.71 -10.78
C HIS A 8 -18.57 -0.33 -10.16
N LEU A 9 -18.86 -0.12 -8.87
CA LEU A 9 -18.81 1.19 -8.21
C LEU A 9 -17.51 1.49 -7.44
N LEU A 10 -16.66 0.50 -7.13
CA LEU A 10 -15.38 0.76 -6.45
C LEU A 10 -14.23 1.12 -7.40
N ARG A 11 -14.42 0.98 -8.71
CA ARG A 11 -13.36 1.19 -9.71
C ARG A 11 -13.14 2.64 -10.13
N ILE A 12 -13.92 3.60 -9.63
CA ILE A 12 -13.99 4.95 -10.20
C ILE A 12 -13.28 6.03 -9.35
N ILE A 13 -12.83 5.76 -8.12
CA ILE A 13 -12.24 6.83 -7.26
C ILE A 13 -10.72 6.71 -7.00
N ILE A 14 -10.10 5.53 -7.09
CA ILE A 14 -8.63 5.43 -6.98
C ILE A 14 -8.01 5.43 -8.38
N SER A 15 -7.88 6.64 -8.95
CA SER A 15 -7.42 6.84 -10.31
C SER A 15 -6.01 6.26 -10.52
N THR A 16 -5.97 5.19 -11.32
CA THR A 16 -4.81 4.47 -11.87
C THR A 16 -3.71 4.09 -10.88
N LYS A 17 -3.85 2.94 -10.21
CA LYS A 17 -2.73 2.23 -9.59
C LYS A 17 -1.61 2.07 -10.62
N LEU A 18 -0.49 2.76 -10.42
CA LEU A 18 0.64 2.81 -11.34
C LEU A 18 1.52 1.57 -11.22
N GLN A 19 1.77 1.13 -9.97
CA GLN A 19 2.65 0.00 -9.71
C GLN A 19 2.33 -0.66 -8.37
N GLN A 20 2.44 -1.99 -8.31
CA GLN A 20 2.51 -2.72 -7.04
C GLN A 20 3.94 -3.18 -6.79
N GLN A 21 4.42 -3.03 -5.56
CA GLN A 21 5.75 -3.46 -5.15
C GLN A 21 5.64 -4.40 -3.96
N HIS A 22 6.47 -5.44 -3.93
CA HIS A 22 6.51 -6.39 -2.83
C HIS A 22 7.91 -6.37 -2.23
N PHE A 23 8.04 -5.87 -1.01
CA PHE A 23 9.32 -5.79 -0.33
C PHE A 23 9.24 -6.49 1.02
N PHE A 24 9.83 -7.67 1.09
CA PHE A 24 9.87 -8.49 2.30
C PHE A 24 8.47 -8.76 2.88
N HIS A 25 8.08 -8.04 3.96
CA HIS A 25 6.75 -8.08 4.58
C HIS A 25 5.92 -6.81 4.31
N MET A 26 6.24 -6.04 3.28
CA MET A 26 5.53 -4.83 2.90
C MET A 26 5.02 -4.93 1.48
N VAL A 27 3.77 -4.52 1.27
CA VAL A 27 3.16 -4.42 -0.06
C VAL A 27 2.80 -2.97 -0.29
N ALA A 28 3.34 -2.39 -1.35
CA ALA A 28 3.09 -1.00 -1.73
C ALA A 28 2.20 -0.93 -2.96
N GLU A 29 1.19 -0.07 -2.92
CA GLU A 29 0.39 0.33 -4.07
C GLU A 29 0.64 1.81 -4.36
N VAL A 30 1.27 2.08 -5.51
CA VAL A 30 1.68 3.43 -5.91
C VAL A 30 0.64 4.00 -6.87
N PHE A 31 0.19 5.22 -6.58
CA PHE A 31 -0.72 6.03 -7.38
C PHE A 31 -0.05 7.38 -7.69
N GLU A 32 -0.69 8.21 -8.51
CA GLU A 32 -0.22 9.58 -8.73
C GLU A 32 -0.38 10.41 -7.45
N GLY A 33 0.74 10.86 -6.87
CA GLY A 33 0.76 11.68 -5.64
C GLY A 33 0.45 10.94 -4.34
N LEU A 34 0.27 9.61 -4.36
CA LEU A 34 -0.09 8.82 -3.18
C LEU A 34 0.52 7.42 -3.23
N THR A 35 0.97 6.91 -2.08
CA THR A 35 1.42 5.52 -1.96
C THR A 35 0.80 4.90 -0.71
N PHE A 36 0.08 3.81 -0.89
CA PHE A 36 -0.42 3.00 0.21
C PHE A 36 0.55 1.87 0.48
N VAL A 37 0.88 1.63 1.76
CA VAL A 37 1.72 0.51 2.16
C VAL A 37 1.03 -0.32 3.22
N THR A 38 0.95 -1.63 3.00
CA THR A 38 0.53 -2.61 3.99
C THR A 38 1.76 -3.27 4.57
N VAL A 39 1.93 -3.20 5.91
CA VAL A 39 2.97 -3.94 6.63
C VAL A 39 2.37 -5.24 7.17
N ILE A 40 2.73 -6.36 6.54
CA ILE A 40 2.19 -7.69 6.84
C ILE A 40 2.57 -8.11 8.26
N GLY A 41 1.56 -8.47 9.04
CA GLY A 41 1.68 -8.90 10.43
C GLY A 41 2.01 -7.78 11.40
N ALA A 42 1.84 -6.51 11.02
CA ALA A 42 1.86 -5.40 11.97
C ALA A 42 0.51 -5.26 12.69
N GLY A 43 0.54 -4.81 13.95
CA GLY A 43 -0.65 -4.42 14.70
C GLY A 43 -1.09 -2.99 14.39
N HIS A 44 -1.96 -2.42 15.25
CA HIS A 44 -2.39 -1.02 15.13
C HIS A 44 -1.20 -0.06 15.18
N GLU A 45 -0.25 -0.32 16.08
CA GLU A 45 1.00 0.41 16.19
C GLU A 45 2.11 -0.30 15.42
N VAL A 46 2.29 0.10 14.16
CA VAL A 46 3.31 -0.50 13.26
C VAL A 46 4.73 -0.36 13.82
N PRO A 47 5.18 0.80 14.36
CA PRO A 47 6.54 0.92 14.91
C PRO A 47 6.80 0.03 16.12
N LEU A 48 5.78 -0.28 16.92
CA LEU A 48 5.90 -1.18 18.07
C LEU A 48 6.00 -2.65 17.63
N SER A 49 5.12 -3.06 16.70
CA SER A 49 4.99 -4.45 16.27
C SER A 49 6.01 -4.89 15.20
N LYS A 50 6.42 -3.96 14.33
CA LYS A 50 7.35 -4.20 13.21
C LYS A 50 8.38 -3.05 13.12
N PRO A 51 9.24 -2.86 14.13
CA PRO A 51 10.13 -1.69 14.21
C PRO A 51 11.07 -1.55 13.01
N HIS A 52 11.60 -2.66 12.49
CA HIS A 52 12.48 -2.63 11.31
C HIS A 52 11.75 -2.15 10.05
N ALA A 53 10.58 -2.72 9.76
CA ALA A 53 9.78 -2.34 8.60
C ALA A 53 9.30 -0.89 8.69
N ALA A 54 8.90 -0.43 9.89
CA ALA A 54 8.50 0.94 10.13
C ALA A 54 9.65 1.93 9.87
N LEU A 55 10.86 1.62 10.35
CA LEU A 55 12.03 2.47 10.14
C LEU A 55 12.42 2.55 8.66
N GLU A 56 12.41 1.43 7.94
CA GLU A 56 12.67 1.44 6.50
C GLU A 56 11.63 2.26 5.76
N LEU A 57 10.35 2.02 5.99
CA LEU A 57 9.26 2.78 5.40
C LEU A 57 9.42 4.28 5.65
N PHE A 58 9.77 4.66 6.88
CA PHE A 58 9.98 6.06 7.24
C PHE A 58 11.18 6.69 6.50
N LYS A 59 12.29 5.95 6.33
CA LYS A 59 13.43 6.40 5.52
C LYS A 59 13.06 6.62 4.06
N TYR A 60 12.25 5.75 3.46
CA TYR A 60 11.81 5.90 2.07
C TYR A 60 10.83 7.07 1.90
N PHE A 61 9.91 7.23 2.85
CA PHE A 61 8.97 8.36 2.90
C PHE A 61 9.71 9.71 2.90
N LEU A 62 10.66 9.90 3.82
CA LEU A 62 11.42 11.17 3.91
C LEU A 62 12.26 11.46 2.66
N ARG A 63 12.68 10.43 1.93
CA ARG A 63 13.45 10.57 0.68
C ARG A 63 12.55 10.80 -0.54
N GLY A 64 11.24 10.68 -0.41
CA GLY A 64 10.30 10.72 -1.54
C GLY A 64 10.57 9.62 -2.57
N LYS A 65 11.11 8.47 -2.13
CA LYS A 65 11.42 7.34 -3.02
C LYS A 65 10.41 6.20 -2.80
N PRO A 66 9.98 5.50 -3.86
CA PRO A 66 9.15 4.32 -3.71
C PRO A 66 9.91 3.22 -2.95
N LEU A 67 9.17 2.28 -2.38
CA LEU A 67 9.78 1.09 -1.79
C LEU A 67 10.58 0.32 -2.85
N PRO A 68 11.64 -0.41 -2.45
CA PRO A 68 12.41 -1.23 -3.38
C PRO A 68 11.52 -2.35 -3.97
N LYS A 69 11.90 -2.84 -5.15
CA LYS A 69 11.21 -3.95 -5.83
C LYS A 69 11.69 -5.29 -5.30
#